data_AF-A0A060WA56-F1
#
_entry.id   AF-A0A060WA56-F1
#
_cell.length_a   1.000
_cell.length_b   1.000
_cell.length_c   1.000
_cell.angle_alpha   90.00
_cell.angle_beta   90.00
_cell.angle_gamma   90.00
#
_symmetry.space_group_name_H-M   'P 1'
#
loop_
_entity.id
_entity.type
_entity.pdbx_description
1 polymer ?
#
loop_
_entity_poly.entity_id
_entity_poly.type
_entity_poly.pdbx_seq_one_letter_code
_entity_poly.pdbx_strand_id
1 'polypeptide(L)'
;MSEDIALVMQQNLDRSCWVCFATDEDDRTAEWVRPCRCRGSTKWVHQACLQRWVDEKQRGNSTARVSCPQCNAEYLIVFPKLGMI
;
A
#
# COMPACT_ATOMS: atom_id res chain seq x y z
N MET A 1 -27.36 -11.76 -24.53
CA MET A 1 -26.26 -12.35 -23.74
C MET A 1 -24.96 -12.02 -24.46
N SER A 2 -24.24 -10.93 -24.12
CA SER A 2 -22.77 -10.84 -24.36
C SER A 2 -22.10 -9.48 -24.10
N GLU A 3 -22.78 -8.33 -24.08
CA GLU A 3 -22.07 -7.04 -24.27
C GLU A 3 -21.85 -6.18 -23.00
N ASP A 4 -22.42 -6.53 -21.85
CA ASP A 4 -22.29 -5.73 -20.62
C ASP A 4 -21.07 -6.11 -19.73
N ILE A 5 -20.32 -7.17 -20.07
CA ILE A 5 -19.22 -7.69 -19.23
C ILE A 5 -17.86 -7.06 -19.60
N ALA A 6 -17.70 -6.50 -20.80
CA ALA A 6 -16.41 -5.98 -21.26
C ALA A 6 -16.01 -4.64 -20.60
N LEU A 7 -16.96 -3.87 -20.06
CA LEU A 7 -16.70 -2.55 -19.46
C LEU A 7 -16.30 -2.60 -17.97
N VAL A 8 -16.41 -3.75 -17.31
CA VAL A 8 -16.13 -3.88 -15.86
C VAL A 8 -14.67 -4.25 -15.56
N MET A 9 -13.92 -4.75 -16.56
CA MET A 9 -12.56 -5.28 -16.33
C MET A 9 -11.42 -4.27 -16.46
N GLN A 10 -11.68 -3.02 -16.85
CA GLN A 10 -10.62 -2.03 -17.13
C GLN A 10 -10.49 -0.93 -16.06
N GLN A 11 -10.91 -1.16 -14.81
CA GLN A 11 -10.81 -0.16 -13.73
C GLN A 11 -9.79 -0.53 -12.63
N ASN A 12 -9.25 -1.76 -12.62
CA ASN A 12 -8.00 -2.06 -11.92
C ASN A 12 -6.84 -1.79 -12.88
N LEU A 13 -6.47 -0.50 -13.01
CA LEU A 13 -5.13 -0.16 -13.46
C LEU A 13 -4.14 -0.99 -12.63
N ASP A 14 -3.39 -1.90 -13.28
CA ASP A 14 -2.48 -2.86 -12.65
C ASP A 14 -1.79 -2.23 -11.45
N ARG A 15 -2.22 -2.62 -10.25
CA ARG A 15 -1.55 -2.17 -9.04
C ARG A 15 -0.17 -2.79 -9.06
N SER A 16 0.84 -1.97 -8.84
CA SER A 16 2.21 -2.45 -8.68
C SER A 16 2.75 -1.90 -7.39
N CYS A 17 3.27 -2.79 -6.54
CA CYS A 17 3.83 -2.42 -5.26
C CYS A 17 5.16 -1.71 -5.49
N TRP A 18 5.30 -0.44 -5.09
CA TRP A 18 6.56 0.29 -5.30
C TRP A 18 7.73 -0.23 -4.45
N VAL A 19 7.48 -1.11 -3.47
CA VAL A 19 8.52 -1.73 -2.63
C VAL A 19 9.07 -3.01 -3.26
N CYS A 20 8.19 -3.94 -3.65
CA CYS A 20 8.60 -5.27 -4.13
C CYS A 20 8.38 -5.49 -5.63
N PHE A 21 7.81 -4.51 -6.34
CA PHE A 21 7.49 -4.53 -7.76
C PHE A 21 6.47 -5.59 -8.21
N ALA A 22 5.97 -6.42 -7.30
CA ALA A 22 4.87 -7.33 -7.57
C ALA A 22 3.60 -6.58 -7.95
N THR A 23 2.82 -7.20 -8.82
CA THR A 23 1.57 -6.72 -9.38
C THR A 23 0.37 -7.42 -8.73
N ASP A 24 -0.83 -6.94 -9.03
CA ASP A 24 -2.07 -7.60 -8.61
C ASP A 24 -2.18 -9.04 -9.13
N GLU A 25 -1.53 -9.36 -10.26
CA GLU A 25 -1.52 -10.72 -10.83
C GLU A 25 -0.67 -11.70 -10.02
N ASP A 26 0.41 -11.22 -9.41
CA ASP A 26 1.34 -12.03 -8.61
C ASP A 26 0.70 -12.49 -7.28
N ASP A 27 -0.13 -11.63 -6.67
CA ASP A 27 -0.88 -11.94 -5.45
C ASP A 27 -2.21 -11.17 -5.41
N ARG A 28 -3.26 -11.83 -5.90
CA ARG A 28 -4.64 -11.29 -5.90
C ARG A 28 -5.25 -11.21 -4.51
N THR A 29 -4.65 -11.84 -3.52
CA THR A 29 -5.12 -11.85 -2.13
C THR A 29 -4.43 -10.81 -1.26
N ALA A 30 -3.40 -10.15 -1.79
CA ALA A 30 -2.65 -9.14 -1.07
C ALA A 30 -3.54 -7.95 -0.68
N GLU A 31 -3.34 -7.46 0.54
CA GLU A 31 -3.97 -6.22 1.00
C GLU A 31 -3.21 -5.02 0.41
N TRP A 32 -3.87 -4.29 -0.48
CA TRP A 32 -3.33 -3.10 -1.11
C TRP A 32 -3.77 -1.83 -0.39
N VAL A 33 -2.82 -0.93 -0.14
CA VAL A 33 -3.09 0.37 0.47
C VAL A 33 -2.56 1.52 -0.38
N ARG A 34 -3.15 2.69 -0.16
CA ARG A 34 -2.75 3.96 -0.76
C ARG A 34 -2.48 4.97 0.36
N PRO A 35 -1.29 4.96 0.98
CA PRO A 35 -0.99 5.77 2.16
C PRO A 35 -0.67 7.24 1.81
N CYS A 36 -0.64 7.58 0.53
CA CYS A 36 -0.15 8.87 0.07
C CYS A 36 -0.92 9.42 -1.14
N ARG A 37 -0.57 10.64 -1.55
CA ARG A 37 -1.24 11.38 -2.63
C ARG A 37 -0.64 11.14 -4.01
N CYS A 38 0.31 10.21 -4.15
CA CYS A 38 0.87 9.85 -5.45
C CYS A 38 -0.21 9.44 -6.46
N ARG A 39 0.14 9.53 -7.74
CA ARG A 39 -0.73 9.23 -8.89
C ARG A 39 -0.17 8.00 -9.63
N GLY A 40 -0.99 7.38 -10.46
CA GLY A 40 -0.59 6.18 -11.21
C GLY A 40 -0.33 4.97 -10.31
N SER A 41 0.57 4.08 -10.74
CA SER A 41 0.94 2.84 -10.03
C SER A 41 1.72 3.11 -8.74
N THR A 42 2.52 4.19 -8.68
CA THR A 42 3.38 4.52 -7.53
C THR A 42 2.63 4.88 -6.24
N LYS A 43 1.30 4.99 -6.31
CA LYS A 43 0.43 5.20 -5.14
C LYS A 43 0.12 3.91 -4.38
N TRP A 44 0.31 2.74 -5.02
CA TRP A 44 -0.08 1.44 -4.51
C TRP A 44 1.10 0.71 -3.86
N VAL A 45 0.82 0.06 -2.73
CA VAL A 45 1.78 -0.76 -1.99
C VAL A 45 1.01 -1.81 -1.19
N HIS A 46 1.62 -2.97 -0.98
CA HIS A 46 1.06 -3.94 -0.05
C HIS A 46 1.14 -3.43 1.39
N GLN A 47 0.12 -3.70 2.21
CA GLN A 47 0.11 -3.37 3.63
C GLN A 47 1.36 -3.91 4.34
N ALA A 48 1.70 -5.19 4.11
CA ALA A 48 2.89 -5.82 4.69
C ALA A 48 4.21 -5.19 4.22
N CYS A 49 4.31 -4.80 2.96
CA CYS A 49 5.49 -4.11 2.43
C CYS A 49 5.65 -2.72 3.04
N LEU A 50 4.54 -1.99 3.20
CA LEU A 50 4.54 -0.67 3.82
C LEU A 50 4.92 -0.75 5.31
N GLN A 51 4.41 -1.73 6.04
CA GLN A 51 4.77 -1.96 7.44
C GLN A 51 6.27 -2.17 7.61
N ARG A 52 6.87 -3.08 6.83
CA ARG A 52 8.33 -3.30 6.87
C ARG A 52 9.13 -2.05 6.56
N TRP A 53 8.70 -1.28 5.56
CA TRP A 53 9.32 0.01 5.23
C TRP A 53 9.22 1.00 6.40
N VAL A 54 8.06 1.10 7.05
CA VAL A 54 7.87 1.95 8.23
C VAL A 54 8.81 1.52 9.36
N ASP A 55 8.87 0.22 9.68
CA ASP A 55 9.74 -0.32 10.72
C ASP A 55 11.23 0.04 10.48
N GLU A 56 11.69 -0.11 9.22
CA GLU A 56 13.04 0.28 8.81
C GLU A 56 13.31 1.77 8.98
N LYS A 57 12.32 2.64 8.72
CA LYS A 57 12.46 4.09 8.91
C LYS A 57 12.40 4.50 10.37
N GLN A 58 11.63 3.80 11.17
CA GLN A 58 11.49 4.09 12.60
C GLN A 58 12.69 3.60 13.42
N ARG A 59 13.41 2.55 12.98
CA ARG A 59 14.60 2.01 13.67
C ARG A 59 14.38 1.77 15.18
N GLY A 60 13.20 1.25 15.53
CA GLY A 60 12.79 1.00 16.92
C GLY A 60 12.13 2.18 17.64
N ASN A 61 12.08 3.37 17.03
CA ASN A 61 11.31 4.50 17.53
C ASN A 61 9.92 4.54 16.88
N SER A 62 8.96 3.84 17.46
CA SER A 62 7.58 3.72 16.95
C SER A 62 6.82 5.06 16.85
N THR A 63 7.33 6.12 17.49
CA THR A 63 6.75 7.47 17.43
C THR A 63 7.36 8.34 16.32
N ALA A 64 8.44 7.88 15.68
CA ALA A 64 9.06 8.63 14.59
C ALA A 64 8.09 8.71 13.39
N ARG A 65 7.89 9.94 12.91
CA ARG A 65 7.06 10.22 11.73
C ARG A 65 7.71 9.60 10.50
N VAL A 66 6.93 8.91 9.70
CA VAL A 66 7.38 8.34 8.42
C VAL A 66 6.56 8.96 7.30
N SER A 67 7.23 9.38 6.24
CA SER A 67 6.61 9.99 5.08
C SER A 67 6.88 9.20 3.81
N CYS A 68 6.00 9.39 2.83
CA CYS A 68 6.19 8.92 1.48
C CYS A 68 7.51 9.47 0.89
N PRO A 69 8.40 8.61 0.35
CA PRO A 69 9.66 9.07 -0.22
C PRO A 69 9.48 9.89 -1.51
N GLN A 70 8.30 9.82 -2.14
CA GLN A 70 8.02 10.46 -3.43
C GLN A 70 7.30 11.80 -3.26
N CYS A 71 6.22 11.84 -2.49
CA CYS A 71 5.40 13.04 -2.33
C CYS A 71 5.48 13.68 -0.95
N ASN A 72 6.29 13.14 -0.05
CA ASN A 72 6.47 13.59 1.34
C ASN A 72 5.18 13.64 2.19
N ALA A 73 4.08 13.04 1.72
CA ALA A 73 2.89 12.86 2.54
C ALA A 73 3.23 11.97 3.74
N GLU A 74 2.96 12.46 4.95
CA GLU A 74 3.13 11.69 6.18
C GLU A 74 2.13 10.53 6.25
N TYR A 75 2.60 9.38 6.71
CA TYR A 75 1.78 8.21 6.93
C TYR A 75 1.03 8.30 8.26
N LEU A 76 -0.27 8.00 8.22
CA LEU A 76 -1.09 7.84 9.41
C LEU A 76 -0.94 6.40 9.92
N ILE A 77 -0.12 6.22 10.95
CA ILE A 77 0.16 4.90 11.53
C ILE A 77 -0.78 4.67 12.72
N VAL A 78 -1.62 3.63 12.63
CA VAL A 78 -2.51 3.21 13.71
C VAL A 78 -2.02 1.87 14.24
N PHE A 79 -1.57 1.85 15.50
CA PHE A 79 -1.20 0.62 16.17
C PHE A 79 -2.45 -0.04 16.79
N PRO A 80 -2.59 -1.37 16.69
CA PRO A 80 -3.64 -2.07 17.43
C PRO A 80 -3.45 -1.84 18.93
N LYS A 81 -4.56 -1.85 19.67
CA LYS A 81 -4.47 -1.85 21.14
C LYS A 81 -3.73 -3.12 21.55
N LEU A 82 -2.50 -2.99 22.08
CA LEU A 82 -1.82 -4.11 22.71
C LEU A 82 -2.75 -4.59 23.83
N GLY A 83 -3.36 -5.76 23.65
CA GLY A 83 -4.07 -6.42 24.72
C GLY A 83 -3.06 -6.68 25.83
N MET A 84 -3.31 -6.10 27.01
CA MET A 84 -2.62 -6.50 28.22
C MET A 84 -3.00 -7.96 28.46
N ILE A 85 -2.06 -8.88 28.25
CA ILE A 85 -2.12 -10.27 28.72
C ILE A 85 -1.52 -10.35 30.11
#